data_AF-A0A1I5CS63-F1
#
_entry.id   AF-A0A1I5CS63-F1
#
_cell.length_a   1.000
_cell.length_b   1.000
_cell.length_c   1.000
_cell.angle_alpha   90.00
_cell.angle_beta   90.00
_cell.angle_gamma   90.00
#
_symmetry.space_group_name_H-M   'P 1'
#
loop_
_entity.id
_entity.type
_entity.pdbx_description
1 polymer ?
#
loop_
_entity_poly.entity_id
_entity_poly.type
_entity_poly.pdbx_seq_one_letter_code
_entity_poly.pdbx_strand_id
1 'polypeptide(L)'
;MAAFEIYRHIRQKALIFGLTVNLFAVQMLAILLSLLMLIFSFSLSLLAILPIVNSGLYLLLRYFLNNPGLKGLLPKGKRIYSGKNITPIYYEED
;
A
#
# COMPACT_ATOMS: atom_id res chain seq x y z
N MET A 1 10.27 -23.25 -27.11
CA MET A 1 9.31 -22.27 -26.59
C MET A 1 9.79 -21.82 -25.21
N ALA A 2 9.90 -20.52 -24.94
CA ALA A 2 10.39 -20.04 -23.65
C ALA A 2 9.35 -20.34 -22.55
N ALA A 3 9.75 -21.05 -21.50
CA ALA A 3 8.89 -21.32 -20.35
C ALA A 3 8.72 -20.01 -19.55
N PHE A 4 7.52 -19.46 -19.54
CA PHE A 4 7.20 -18.30 -18.71
C PHE A 4 6.74 -18.77 -17.33
N GLU A 5 7.53 -18.48 -16.30
CA GLU A 5 7.10 -18.67 -14.91
C GLU A 5 5.91 -17.74 -14.62
N ILE A 6 4.79 -18.31 -14.17
CA ILE A 6 3.61 -17.55 -13.80
C ILE A 6 3.95 -16.72 -12.56
N TYR A 7 4.26 -15.44 -12.77
CA TYR A 7 4.68 -14.51 -11.73
C TYR A 7 3.50 -14.16 -10.80
N ARG A 8 3.28 -15.00 -9.78
CA ARG A 8 2.14 -14.91 -8.87
C ARG A 8 2.32 -13.87 -7.74
N HIS A 9 3.47 -13.22 -7.66
CA HIS A 9 3.84 -12.31 -6.56
C HIS A 9 3.45 -10.83 -6.77
N ILE A 10 2.80 -10.49 -7.90
CA ILE A 10 2.42 -9.10 -8.23
C ILE A 10 1.47 -8.50 -7.18
N ARG A 11 0.51 -9.30 -6.69
CA ARG A 11 -0.52 -8.79 -5.74
C ARG A 11 0.01 -8.55 -4.32
N GLN A 12 1.10 -9.19 -3.92
CA GLN A 12 1.61 -9.11 -2.53
C GLN A 12 2.40 -7.83 -2.24
N LYS A 13 2.88 -7.14 -3.29
CA LYS A 13 3.64 -5.89 -3.18
C LYS A 13 3.03 -4.80 -4.06
N ALA A 14 1.70 -4.70 -4.05
CA ALA A 14 1.03 -3.58 -4.67
C ALA A 14 1.38 -2.31 -3.87
N LEU A 15 2.35 -1.56 -4.38
CA LEU A 15 2.67 -0.22 -3.92
C LEU A 15 1.77 0.74 -4.68
N ILE A 16 0.92 1.47 -3.97
CA ILE A 16 0.05 2.50 -4.53
C ILE A 16 0.70 3.83 -4.20
N PHE A 17 1.12 4.58 -5.22
CA PHE A 17 1.87 5.84 -5.08
C PHE A 17 3.11 5.73 -4.16
N GLY A 18 3.82 4.60 -4.21
CA GLY A 18 5.02 4.38 -3.40
C GLY A 18 4.74 4.09 -1.92
N LEU A 19 3.47 3.97 -1.51
CA LEU A 19 3.05 3.51 -0.18
C LEU A 19 2.44 2.10 -0.27
N THR A 20 2.51 1.32 0.81
CA THR A 20 1.74 0.09 0.91
C THR A 20 0.25 0.42 1.04
N VAL A 21 -0.63 -0.50 0.61
CA VAL A 21 -2.09 -0.32 0.63
C VAL A 21 -2.61 0.20 1.99
N ASN A 22 -2.08 -0.33 3.09
CA ASN A 22 -2.49 0.11 4.45
C ASN A 22 -2.10 1.56 4.74
N LEU A 23 -0.87 1.96 4.40
CA LEU A 23 -0.39 3.34 4.62
C LEU A 23 -1.13 4.32 3.70
N PHE A 24 -1.42 3.89 2.48
CA PHE A 24 -2.23 4.67 1.55
C PHE A 24 -3.63 4.94 2.11
N ALA A 25 -4.27 3.96 2.76
CA ALA A 25 -5.58 4.16 3.38
C ALA A 25 -5.55 5.23 4.49
N VAL A 26 -4.48 5.28 5.29
CA VAL A 26 -4.29 6.33 6.31
C VAL A 26 -4.19 7.72 5.67
N GLN A 27 -3.44 7.85 4.57
CA GLN A 27 -3.36 9.11 3.83
C GLN A 27 -4.71 9.52 3.24
N MET A 28 -5.47 8.57 2.69
CA MET A 28 -6.81 8.84 2.15
C MET A 28 -7.78 9.29 3.25
N LEU A 29 -7.71 8.67 4.43
CA LEU A 29 -8.52 9.08 5.58
C LEU A 29 -8.21 10.52 6.00
N ALA A 30 -6.92 10.89 6.05
CA ALA A 30 -6.51 12.26 6.36
C ALA A 30 -7.05 13.28 5.36
N ILE A 31 -7.03 12.96 4.06
CA ILE A 31 -7.59 13.81 3.00
C ILE A 31 -9.10 14.00 3.21
N LEU A 32 -9.83 12.92 3.50
CA LEU A 32 -11.28 12.98 3.75
C LEU A 32 -11.61 13.82 4.99
N LEU A 33 -10.86 13.65 6.08
CA LEU A 33 -11.03 14.41 7.32
C LEU A 33 -10.75 15.90 7.10
N SER A 34 -9.71 16.21 6.33
CA SER A 34 -9.34 17.58 5.97
C SER A 34 -10.43 18.23 5.12
N LEU A 35 -10.95 17.50 4.14
CA LEU A 35 -12.05 17.97 3.30
C LEU A 35 -13.31 18.23 4.14
N LEU A 36 -13.62 17.33 5.07
CA LEU A 36 -14.76 17.48 5.97
C LEU A 36 -14.64 18.74 6.83
N MET A 37 -13.46 18.98 7.43
CA MET A 37 -13.19 20.21 8.19
C MET A 37 -13.32 21.46 7.33
N LEU A 38 -12.84 21.41 6.08
CA LEU A 38 -12.89 22.53 5.16
C LEU A 38 -14.33 22.89 4.79
N ILE A 39 -15.20 21.90 4.59
CA ILE A 39 -16.61 22.13 4.27
C ILE A 39 -17.39 22.66 5.48
N PHE A 40 -17.18 22.10 6.68
CA PHE A 40 -17.92 22.55 7.87
C PHE A 40 -17.46 23.88 8.44
N SER A 41 -16.16 24.17 8.39
CA SER A 41 -15.57 25.31 9.09
C SER A 41 -15.04 26.40 8.16
N PHE A 42 -15.10 26.19 6.84
CA PHE A 42 -14.47 26.98 5.77
C PHE A 42 -13.77 28.27 6.24
N SER A 43 -12.47 28.17 6.53
CA SER A 43 -11.65 29.31 6.94
C SER A 43 -10.38 29.41 6.11
N LEU A 44 -9.94 30.65 5.87
CA LEU A 44 -8.72 30.95 5.12
C LEU A 44 -7.48 30.27 5.73
N SER A 45 -7.42 30.20 7.06
CA SER A 45 -6.34 29.52 7.78
C SER A 45 -6.33 28.01 7.51
N LEU A 46 -7.50 27.35 7.53
CA LEU A 46 -7.59 25.92 7.25
C LEU A 46 -7.20 25.61 5.80
N LEU A 47 -7.58 26.48 4.85
CA LEU A 47 -7.23 26.32 3.43
C LEU A 47 -5.71 26.28 3.21
N ALA A 48 -4.95 27.08 3.96
CA ALA A 48 -3.49 27.12 3.87
C ALA A 48 -2.80 25.98 4.65
N ILE A 49 -3.30 25.65 5.85
CA ILE A 49 -2.63 24.70 6.77
C ILE A 49 -2.89 23.24 6.38
N LEU A 50 -4.13 22.87 6.04
CA LEU A 50 -4.51 21.50 5.70
C LEU A 50 -3.67 20.86 4.57
N PRO A 51 -3.38 21.53 3.44
CA PRO A 51 -2.56 20.93 2.39
C PRO A 51 -1.12 20.70 2.84
N ILE A 52 -0.57 21.60 3.66
CA ILE A 52 0.77 21.45 4.24
C ILE A 52 0.80 20.23 5.17
N VAL A 53 -0.20 20.09 6.05
CA VAL A 53 -0.31 18.96 6.96
C VAL A 53 -0.46 17.63 6.20
N ASN A 54 -1.31 17.58 5.16
CA ASN A 54 -1.46 16.37 4.33
C ASN A 54 -0.17 16.00 3.59
N SER A 55 0.56 16.99 3.09
CA SER A 55 1.85 16.77 2.41
C SER A 55 2.92 16.29 3.38
N GLY A 56 2.99 16.90 4.57
CA GLY A 56 3.90 16.47 5.64
C GLY A 56 3.62 15.05 6.12
N LEU A 57 2.34 14.71 6.31
CA LEU A 57 1.91 13.36 6.67
C LEU A 57 2.34 12.35 5.61
N TYR A 58 2.12 12.64 4.33
CA TYR A 58 2.55 11.77 3.23
C TYR A 58 4.06 11.51 3.24
N LEU A 59 4.87 12.56 3.41
CA LEU A 59 6.33 12.44 3.50
C LEU A 59 6.76 11.60 4.72
N LEU A 60 6.12 11.80 5.87
CA LEU A 60 6.39 11.06 7.10
C LEU A 60 6.06 9.57 6.94
N LEU A 61 4.92 9.24 6.33
CA LEU A 61 4.54 7.85 6.04
C LEU A 61 5.52 7.18 5.06
N ARG A 62 5.96 7.92 4.04
CA ARG A 62 6.96 7.43 3.09
C ARG A 62 8.32 7.22 3.75
N TYR A 63 8.74 8.12 4.64
CA TYR A 63 9.95 7.98 5.43
C TYR A 63 9.89 6.72 6.31
N PHE A 64 8.76 6.51 7.00
CA PHE A 64 8.57 5.32 7.84
C PHE A 64 8.59 4.02 7.02
N LEU A 65 8.05 4.03 5.80
CA LEU A 65 8.08 2.87 4.92
C LEU A 65 9.50 2.53 4.42
N ASN A 66 10.30 3.56 4.16
CA ASN A 66 11.66 3.44 3.62
C ASN A 66 12.73 3.15 4.68
N ASN A 67 12.39 3.27 5.98
CA ASN A 67 13.25 2.88 7.09
C ASN A 67 12.88 1.46 7.58
N PRO A 68 13.48 0.39 7.03
CA PRO A 68 13.16 -0.99 7.40
C PRO A 68 13.55 -1.33 8.85
N GLY A 69 14.30 -0.48 9.56
CA GLY A 69 14.76 -0.72 10.94
C GLY A 69 13.65 -0.92 11.97
N LEU A 70 12.44 -0.41 11.72
CA LEU A 70 11.28 -0.58 12.61
C LEU A 70 10.37 -1.77 12.26
N LYS A 71 10.63 -2.46 11.12
CA LYS A 71 9.88 -3.66 10.71
C LYS A 71 10.36 -4.94 11.44
N GLY A 72 11.37 -4.84 12.31
CA GLY A 72 11.87 -5.95 13.13
C GLY A 72 11.02 -6.33 14.34
N LEU A 73 9.96 -5.56 14.65
CA LEU A 73 9.17 -5.72 15.89
C LEU A 73 7.87 -6.52 15.71
N LEU A 74 7.52 -6.92 14.49
CA LEU A 74 6.47 -7.91 14.25
C LEU A 74 7.13 -9.28 13.99
N PRO A 75 6.75 -10.34 14.73
CA PRO A 75 7.22 -11.68 14.42
C PRO A 75 6.88 -11.97 12.97
N LYS A 76 7.91 -12.25 12.16
CA LYS A 76 7.82 -12.59 10.75
C LYS A 76 6.63 -13.53 10.55
N GLY A 77 5.53 -13.00 10.01
CA GLY A 77 4.34 -13.78 9.71
C GLY A 77 4.77 -15.00 8.91
N LYS A 78 4.62 -16.17 9.53
CA LYS A 78 4.98 -17.47 8.95
C LYS A 78 4.37 -17.52 7.55
N ARG A 79 5.21 -17.72 6.52
CA ARG A 79 4.70 -17.94 5.17
C ARG A 79 3.80 -19.17 5.23
N ILE A 80 2.49 -18.96 5.04
CA ILE A 80 1.55 -20.07 4.88
C ILE A 80 1.82 -20.65 3.49
N TYR A 81 2.75 -21.59 3.43
CA TYR A 81 2.82 -22.54 2.34
C TYR A 81 1.68 -23.52 2.55
N SER A 82 0.50 -23.21 2.00
CA SER A 82 -0.59 -24.18 1.90
C SER A 82 -0.47 -24.86 0.54
N GLY A 83 -0.15 -26.15 0.58
CA GLY A 83 0.09 -26.98 -0.59
C GLY A 83 -1.10 -26.99 -1.53
N LYS A 84 -0.85 -26.67 -2.80
CA LYS A 84 -1.77 -27.00 -3.87
C LYS A 84 -1.00 -27.83 -4.88
N ASN A 85 -1.28 -29.13 -4.85
CA ASN A 85 -0.81 -30.10 -5.84
C ASN A 85 -1.11 -29.53 -7.23
N ILE A 86 -0.04 -29.17 -7.95
CA ILE A 86 -0.08 -28.76 -9.35
C ILE A 86 -0.32 -30.03 -10.17
N THR A 87 -1.56 -30.24 -10.61
CA THR A 87 -1.85 -31.20 -11.67
C THR A 87 -1.21 -30.69 -12.97
N PRO A 88 -0.39 -31.50 -13.67
CA PRO A 88 0.13 -31.12 -14.97
C PRO A 88 -1.06 -31.07 -15.95
N ILE A 89 -1.39 -29.88 -16.44
CA ILE A 89 -2.34 -29.71 -17.53
C ILE A 89 -1.60 -30.05 -18.81
N TYR A 90 -1.89 -31.21 -19.40
CA TYR A 90 -1.49 -31.57 -20.74
C TYR A 90 -2.36 -30.77 -21.72
N TYR A 91 -1.72 -29.95 -22.55
CA TYR A 91 -2.37 -29.38 -23.72
C TYR A 91 -2.24 -30.43 -24.83
N GLU A 92 -3.37 -30.95 -25.29
CA GLU A 92 -3.42 -31.72 -26.53
C GLU A 92 -3.23 -30.72 -27.68
N GLU A 93 -2.21 -30.98 -28.51
CA GLU A 93 -1.94 -30.26 -29.75
C GLU A 93 -2.84 -30.88 -30.85
N ASP A 94 -3.83 -30.11 -31.34
CA ASP A 94 -4.54 -30.36 -32.60
C ASP A 94 -3.90 -29.51 -33.72
#